data_AF-A0A971GJF8-F1
#
_entry.id   AF-A0A971GJF8-F1
#
_cell.length_a   1.000
_cell.length_b   1.000
_cell.length_c   1.000
_cell.angle_alpha   90.00
_cell.angle_beta   90.00
_cell.angle_gamma   90.00
#
_symmetry.space_group_name_H-M   'P 1'
#
loop_
_entity.id
_entity.type
_entity.pdbx_description
1 polymer ?
#
loop_
_entity_poly.entity_id
_entity_poly.type
_entity_poly.pdbx_seq_one_letter_code
_entity_poly.pdbx_strand_id
1 'polypeptide(L)'
;MKYLKFAAAVFLLMLIAAGCSKKYPDYEQYINDIINAQDEFLSRIGSASSAEDIAASAEWFSVRLLELDKTGRSLKEKYPESAGWESAPPESLKDDWIRFHAKWSEFEERWNLEISGDHSYQRMLYDPEVREAFMKLARTMDSVSFL
;
A
#
# COMPACT_ATOMS: atom_id res chain seq x y z
N MET A 1 14.48 35.24 35.79
CA MET A 1 13.77 35.06 34.50
C MET A 1 14.53 34.19 33.46
N LYS A 2 15.70 33.59 33.75
CA LYS A 2 16.40 32.71 32.79
C LYS A 2 15.91 31.26 32.79
N TYR A 3 15.37 30.78 33.91
CA TYR A 3 14.89 29.39 34.06
C TYR A 3 13.46 29.15 33.51
N LEU A 4 12.67 30.22 33.32
CA LEU A 4 11.30 30.13 32.82
C LEU A 4 11.23 29.76 31.32
N LYS A 5 12.26 30.13 30.55
CA LYS A 5 12.36 29.76 29.12
C LYS A 5 12.80 28.31 28.92
N PHE A 6 13.56 27.75 29.86
CA PHE A 6 13.99 26.35 29.81
C PHE A 6 12.85 25.38 30.18
N ALA A 7 11.99 25.75 31.12
CA ALA A 7 10.85 24.91 31.52
C ALA A 7 9.80 24.75 30.39
N ALA A 8 9.56 25.80 29.60
CA ALA A 8 8.61 25.74 28.48
C ALA A 8 9.07 24.84 27.32
N ALA A 9 10.38 24.81 27.04
CA ALA A 9 10.94 23.97 25.97
C ALA A 9 10.89 22.48 26.33
N VAL A 10 11.12 22.13 27.61
CA VAL A 10 11.02 20.75 28.09
C VAL A 10 9.56 20.27 28.13
N PHE A 11 8.61 21.14 28.48
CA PHE A 11 7.18 20.80 28.47
C PHE A 11 6.64 20.56 27.05
N LEU A 12 7.13 21.32 26.06
CA LEU A 12 6.78 21.12 24.65
C LEU A 12 7.35 19.80 24.09
N LEU A 13 8.57 19.41 24.51
CA LEU A 13 9.18 18.12 24.16
C LEU A 13 8.46 16.92 24.80
N MET A 14 7.92 17.08 26.01
CA MET A 14 7.09 16.04 26.65
C MET A 14 5.71 15.86 25.99
N LEU A 15 5.15 16.92 25.39
CA LEU A 15 3.88 16.84 24.66
C LEU A 15 4.01 16.14 23.30
N ILE A 16 5.20 16.15 22.68
CA ILE A 16 5.47 15.38 21.45
C ILE A 16 5.69 13.89 21.79
N ALA A 17 6.23 13.58 22.97
CA ALA A 17 6.34 12.20 23.46
C ALA A 17 5.01 11.61 23.98
N ALA A 18 3.97 12.43 24.11
CA ALA A 18 2.60 12.01 24.46
C ALA A 18 1.74 11.71 23.21
N GLY A 19 2.32 11.73 22.00
CA GLY A 19 1.73 11.08 20.84
C GLY A 19 1.79 9.58 21.06
N CYS A 20 0.63 8.99 21.41
CA CYS A 20 0.42 7.57 21.61
C CYS A 20 1.42 6.70 20.85
N SER A 21 2.34 6.06 21.55
CA SER A 21 3.10 4.92 21.01
C SER A 21 2.05 3.91 20.55
N LYS A 22 1.78 3.88 19.25
CA LYS A 22 0.83 2.93 18.66
C LYS A 22 1.42 1.55 18.87
N LYS A 23 0.59 0.60 19.30
CA LYS A 23 1.01 -0.76 19.68
C LYS A 23 1.64 -1.54 18.51
N TYR A 24 1.30 -1.18 17.27
CA TYR A 24 1.70 -1.89 16.05
C TYR A 24 2.16 -0.94 14.95
N PRO A 25 3.23 -0.13 15.17
CA PRO A 25 3.63 0.91 14.22
C PRO A 25 4.15 0.32 12.91
N ASP A 26 4.80 -0.84 12.97
CA ASP A 26 5.29 -1.60 11.82
C ASP A 26 4.15 -2.06 10.91
N TYR A 27 3.01 -2.43 11.51
CA TYR A 27 1.83 -2.92 10.80
C TYR A 27 1.08 -1.77 10.11
N GLU A 28 1.00 -0.62 10.77
CA GLU A 28 0.52 0.62 10.16
C GLU A 28 1.38 1.02 8.95
N GLN A 29 2.71 1.00 9.12
CA GLN A 29 3.63 1.30 8.01
C GLN A 29 3.42 0.31 6.86
N TYR A 30 3.24 -0.96 7.15
CA TYR A 30 2.97 -1.98 6.14
C TYR A 30 1.66 -1.74 5.38
N ILE A 31 0.57 -1.38 6.07
CA ILE A 31 -0.69 -0.98 5.42
C ILE A 31 -0.47 0.21 4.49
N ASN A 32 0.28 1.22 4.95
CA ASN A 32 0.62 2.39 4.13
C ASN A 32 1.47 2.03 2.91
N ASP A 33 2.41 1.09 3.06
CA ASP A 33 3.26 0.66 1.96
C ASP A 33 2.46 -0.08 0.89
N ILE A 34 1.42 -0.84 1.26
CA ILE A 34 0.50 -1.46 0.31
C ILE A 34 -0.29 -0.38 -0.45
N ILE A 35 -0.90 0.56 0.28
CA ILE A 35 -1.68 1.66 -0.30
C ILE A 35 -0.81 2.47 -1.28
N ASN A 36 0.40 2.84 -0.87
CA ASN A 36 1.33 3.60 -1.70
C ASN A 36 1.72 2.82 -2.97
N ALA A 37 1.92 1.50 -2.87
CA ALA A 37 2.24 0.67 -4.01
C ALA A 37 1.08 0.63 -5.03
N GLN A 38 -0.16 0.58 -4.55
CA GLN A 38 -1.38 0.63 -5.39
C GLN A 38 -1.53 1.99 -6.08
N ASP A 39 -1.42 3.08 -5.32
CA ASP A 39 -1.52 4.45 -5.82
C ASP A 39 -0.43 4.73 -6.87
N GLU A 40 0.80 4.31 -6.61
CA GLU A 40 1.91 4.47 -7.56
C GLU A 40 1.71 3.60 -8.81
N PHE A 41 1.23 2.36 -8.68
CA PHE A 41 0.93 1.52 -9.84
C PHE A 41 -0.12 2.16 -10.75
N LEU A 42 -1.22 2.67 -10.18
CA LEU A 42 -2.24 3.39 -10.95
C LEU A 42 -1.70 4.66 -11.57
N SER A 43 -0.88 5.42 -10.85
CA SER A 43 -0.25 6.63 -11.40
C SER A 43 0.67 6.30 -12.58
N ARG A 44 1.44 5.20 -12.49
CA ARG A 44 2.33 4.74 -13.55
C ARG A 44 1.55 4.29 -14.79
N ILE A 45 0.48 3.51 -14.60
CA ILE A 45 -0.37 3.14 -15.74
C ILE A 45 -1.08 4.36 -16.32
N GLY A 46 -1.70 5.22 -15.50
CA GLY A 46 -2.45 6.38 -16.00
C GLY A 46 -1.59 7.44 -16.70
N SER A 47 -0.26 7.40 -16.51
CA SER A 47 0.70 8.24 -17.23
C SER A 47 1.46 7.51 -18.34
N ALA A 48 1.16 6.23 -18.57
CA ALA A 48 1.80 5.42 -19.60
C ALA A 48 1.44 5.96 -20.99
N SER A 49 2.45 6.06 -21.85
CA SER A 49 2.30 6.56 -23.22
C SER A 49 2.40 5.44 -24.26
N SER A 50 2.74 4.23 -23.82
CA SER A 50 3.03 3.08 -24.66
C SER A 50 2.69 1.76 -23.97
N ALA A 51 2.62 0.69 -24.77
CA ALA A 51 2.48 -0.67 -24.24
C ALA A 51 3.68 -1.07 -23.35
N GLU A 52 4.90 -0.65 -23.72
CA GLU A 52 6.11 -0.89 -22.94
C GLU A 52 6.01 -0.26 -21.54
N ASP A 53 5.52 0.98 -21.44
CA ASP A 53 5.32 1.67 -20.15
C ASP A 53 4.33 0.90 -19.25
N ILE A 54 3.26 0.36 -19.83
CA ILE A 54 2.27 -0.44 -19.10
C ILE A 54 2.89 -1.77 -18.63
N ALA A 55 3.61 -2.47 -19.50
CA ALA A 55 4.28 -3.72 -19.17
C ALA A 55 5.31 -3.51 -18.04
N ALA A 56 6.12 -2.46 -18.13
CA ALA A 56 7.08 -2.07 -17.10
C ALA A 56 6.39 -1.73 -15.77
N SER A 57 5.22 -1.09 -15.82
CA SER A 57 4.42 -0.78 -14.62
C SER A 57 3.91 -2.04 -13.92
N ALA A 58 3.41 -3.02 -14.69
CA ALA A 58 2.96 -4.31 -14.16
C ALA A 58 4.11 -5.13 -13.57
N GLU A 59 5.29 -5.10 -14.20
CA GLU A 59 6.49 -5.74 -13.66
C GLU A 59 6.96 -5.07 -12.37
N TRP A 60 7.04 -3.74 -12.34
CA TRP A 60 7.38 -2.98 -11.13
C TRP A 60 6.45 -3.35 -9.97
N PHE A 61 5.14 -3.40 -10.22
CA PHE A 61 4.18 -3.73 -9.18
C PHE A 61 4.33 -5.18 -8.72
N SER A 62 4.59 -6.12 -9.64
CA SER A 62 4.88 -7.51 -9.28
C SER A 62 6.07 -7.62 -8.31
N VAL A 63 7.18 -6.92 -8.59
CA VAL A 63 8.34 -6.89 -7.70
C VAL A 63 7.95 -6.30 -6.35
N ARG A 64 7.19 -5.21 -6.33
CA ARG A 64 6.76 -4.56 -5.11
C ARG A 64 5.87 -5.46 -4.25
N LEU A 65 4.96 -6.22 -4.85
CA LEU A 65 4.13 -7.21 -4.15
C LEU A 65 4.96 -8.30 -3.48
N LEU A 66 6.02 -8.79 -4.14
CA LEU A 66 6.93 -9.78 -3.56
C LEU A 66 7.73 -9.22 -2.37
N GLU A 67 8.10 -7.94 -2.40
CA GLU A 67 8.74 -7.28 -1.26
C GLU A 67 7.76 -7.12 -0.09
N LEU A 68 6.53 -6.68 -0.38
CA LEU A 68 5.47 -6.55 0.61
C LEU A 68 5.12 -7.90 1.24
N ASP A 69 5.04 -8.98 0.46
CA ASP A 69 4.80 -10.33 0.99
C ASP A 69 5.87 -10.75 2.02
N LYS A 70 7.15 -10.47 1.75
CA LYS A 70 8.24 -10.75 2.71
C LYS A 70 8.03 -9.97 4.02
N THR A 71 7.68 -8.70 3.93
CA THR A 71 7.37 -7.86 5.09
C THR A 71 6.14 -8.41 5.84
N GLY A 72 5.08 -8.76 5.12
CA GLY A 72 3.86 -9.33 5.68
C GLY A 72 4.12 -10.64 6.43
N ARG A 73 4.94 -11.55 5.88
CA ARG A 73 5.37 -12.78 6.57
C ARG A 73 6.14 -12.48 7.85
N SER A 74 7.09 -11.54 7.80
CA SER A 74 7.84 -11.12 9.00
C SER A 74 6.93 -10.52 10.07
N LEU A 75 5.88 -9.79 9.68
CA LEU A 75 4.89 -9.23 10.60
C LEU A 75 3.98 -10.32 11.18
N LYS A 76 3.57 -11.32 10.40
CA LYS A 76 2.80 -12.48 10.88
C LYS A 76 3.58 -13.27 11.93
N GLU A 77 4.90 -13.42 11.76
CA GLU A 77 5.77 -14.05 12.76
C GLU A 77 5.92 -13.18 14.03
N LYS A 78 6.05 -11.86 13.86
CA LYS A 78 6.21 -10.91 14.98
C LYS A 78 4.92 -10.74 15.79
N TYR A 79 3.77 -10.78 15.12
CA TYR A 79 2.43 -10.57 15.67
C TYR A 79 1.55 -11.77 15.29
N PRO A 80 1.74 -12.95 15.89
CA PRO A 80 0.94 -14.14 15.56
C PRO A 80 -0.56 -13.95 15.84
N GLU A 81 -0.92 -13.04 16.75
CA GLU A 81 -2.29 -12.64 17.00
C GLU A 81 -2.93 -11.83 15.87
N SER A 82 -2.16 -11.47 14.83
CA SER A 82 -2.67 -10.80 13.62
C SER A 82 -3.58 -11.70 12.78
N ALA A 83 -3.56 -13.01 13.02
CA ALA A 83 -4.52 -13.94 12.45
C ALA A 83 -5.96 -13.56 12.86
N GLY A 84 -6.71 -12.97 11.92
CA GLY A 84 -8.10 -12.50 12.13
C GLY A 84 -8.25 -10.98 12.26
N TRP A 85 -7.17 -10.20 12.18
CA TRP A 85 -7.27 -8.73 12.17
C TRP A 85 -7.99 -8.18 10.95
N GLU A 86 -8.07 -8.94 9.86
CA GLU A 86 -8.91 -8.58 8.70
C GLU A 86 -10.39 -8.46 9.10
N SER A 87 -10.89 -9.35 9.96
CA SER A 87 -12.28 -9.33 10.43
C SER A 87 -12.48 -8.48 11.68
N ALA A 88 -11.46 -8.40 12.54
CA ALA A 88 -11.52 -7.71 13.83
C ALA A 88 -10.17 -7.05 14.15
N PRO A 89 -9.84 -5.91 13.51
CA PRO A 89 -8.57 -5.26 13.74
C PRO A 89 -8.52 -4.68 15.16
N PRO A 90 -7.33 -4.65 15.79
CA PRO A 90 -7.17 -4.04 17.10
C PRO A 90 -7.50 -2.54 17.01
N GLU A 91 -7.98 -1.97 18.12
CA GLU A 91 -8.44 -0.57 18.16
C GLU A 91 -7.43 0.41 17.55
N SER A 92 -6.14 0.22 17.83
CA SER A 92 -5.06 1.08 17.35
C SER A 92 -4.83 1.04 15.84
N LEU A 93 -5.37 0.05 15.12
CA LEU A 93 -5.26 -0.11 13.67
C LEU A 93 -6.60 0.07 12.94
N LYS A 94 -7.72 0.27 13.65
CA LYS A 94 -9.05 0.36 13.01
C LYS A 94 -9.09 1.40 11.89
N ASP A 95 -8.58 2.59 12.15
CA ASP A 95 -8.56 3.68 11.16
C ASP A 95 -7.67 3.34 9.96
N ASP A 96 -6.56 2.63 10.18
CA ASP A 96 -5.65 2.19 9.13
C ASP A 96 -6.32 1.14 8.23
N TRP A 97 -7.08 0.21 8.81
CA TRP A 97 -7.87 -0.77 8.06
C TRP A 97 -9.03 -0.13 7.28
N ILE A 98 -9.75 0.82 7.88
CA ILE A 98 -10.79 1.58 7.18
C ILE A 98 -10.18 2.32 5.98
N ARG A 99 -9.03 2.97 6.17
CA ARG A 99 -8.31 3.66 5.10
C ARG A 99 -7.87 2.69 4.01
N PHE A 100 -7.35 1.53 4.38
CA PHE A 100 -6.96 0.47 3.44
C PHE A 100 -8.13 0.05 2.55
N HIS A 101 -9.29 -0.29 3.13
CA HIS A 101 -10.46 -0.68 2.35
C HIS A 101 -11.00 0.45 1.47
N ALA A 102 -11.00 1.69 1.96
CA ALA A 102 -11.39 2.84 1.15
C ALA A 102 -10.47 3.01 -0.07
N LYS A 103 -9.15 2.85 0.14
CA LYS A 103 -8.14 2.92 -0.92
C LYS A 103 -8.21 1.76 -1.89
N TRP A 104 -8.57 0.57 -1.42
CA TRP A 104 -8.85 -0.56 -2.30
C TRP A 104 -10.04 -0.29 -3.23
N SER A 105 -11.14 0.24 -2.70
CA SER A 105 -12.30 0.62 -3.52
C SER A 105 -11.96 1.72 -4.53
N GLU A 106 -11.19 2.74 -4.12
CA GLU A 106 -10.69 3.80 -5.01
C GLU A 106 -9.79 3.20 -6.12
N PHE A 107 -8.95 2.23 -5.77
CA PHE A 107 -8.10 1.53 -6.73
C PHE A 107 -8.94 0.83 -7.81
N GLU A 108 -9.95 0.06 -7.39
CA GLU A 108 -10.86 -0.64 -8.32
C GLU A 108 -11.64 0.35 -9.20
N GLU A 109 -12.14 1.43 -8.63
CA GLU A 109 -12.86 2.47 -9.37
C GLU A 109 -11.96 3.11 -10.45
N ARG A 110 -10.75 3.55 -10.07
CA ARG A 110 -9.80 4.18 -10.99
C ARG A 110 -9.33 3.21 -12.07
N TRP A 111 -9.04 1.96 -11.71
CA TRP A 111 -8.74 0.91 -12.68
C TRP A 111 -9.85 0.76 -13.73
N ASN A 112 -11.10 0.74 -13.29
CA ASN A 112 -12.24 0.56 -14.19
C ASN A 112 -12.51 1.80 -15.05
N LEU A 113 -12.46 3.00 -14.47
CA LEU A 113 -12.78 4.25 -15.17
C LEU A 113 -11.64 4.76 -16.05
N GLU A 114 -10.42 4.83 -15.51
CA GLU A 114 -9.28 5.48 -16.17
C GLU A 114 -8.58 4.52 -17.15
N ILE A 115 -8.47 3.24 -16.79
CA ILE A 115 -7.67 2.28 -17.57
C ILE A 115 -8.56 1.42 -18.44
N SER A 116 -9.56 0.76 -17.84
CA SER A 116 -10.43 -0.16 -18.59
C SER A 116 -11.47 0.57 -19.44
N GLY A 117 -11.82 1.81 -19.09
CA GLY A 117 -12.79 2.63 -19.81
C GLY A 117 -12.23 3.35 -21.04
N ASP A 118 -10.91 3.49 -21.16
CA ASP A 118 -10.27 4.21 -22.26
C ASP A 118 -9.85 3.24 -23.39
N HIS A 119 -10.37 3.47 -24.59
CA HIS A 119 -10.08 2.65 -25.78
C HIS A 119 -8.61 2.64 -26.22
N SER A 120 -7.82 3.65 -25.86
CA SER A 120 -6.38 3.68 -26.13
C SER A 120 -5.64 2.68 -25.24
N TYR A 121 -5.92 2.69 -23.94
CA TYR A 121 -5.40 1.70 -22.98
C TYR A 121 -5.87 0.30 -23.31
N GLN A 122 -7.15 0.10 -23.64
CA GLN A 122 -7.65 -1.21 -24.07
C GLN A 122 -6.84 -1.81 -25.22
N ARG A 123 -6.44 -1.00 -26.21
CA ARG A 123 -5.59 -1.48 -27.32
C ARG A 123 -4.19 -1.88 -26.85
N MET A 124 -3.57 -1.11 -25.96
CA MET A 124 -2.27 -1.45 -25.39
C MET A 124 -2.34 -2.70 -24.51
N LEU A 125 -3.45 -2.93 -23.82
CA LEU A 125 -3.68 -4.14 -23.02
C LEU A 125 -3.75 -5.43 -23.86
N TYR A 126 -4.01 -5.34 -25.17
CA TYR A 126 -3.95 -6.50 -26.08
C TYR A 126 -2.53 -6.80 -26.58
N ASP A 127 -1.57 -5.91 -26.34
CA ASP A 127 -0.18 -6.13 -26.71
C ASP A 127 0.35 -7.41 -26.03
N PRO A 128 1.06 -8.31 -26.75
CA PRO A 128 1.57 -9.54 -26.18
C PRO A 128 2.45 -9.34 -24.93
N GLU A 129 3.29 -8.32 -24.91
CA GLU A 129 4.21 -8.04 -23.80
C GLU A 129 3.43 -7.57 -22.56
N VAL A 130 2.45 -6.70 -22.77
CA VAL A 130 1.55 -6.25 -21.71
C VAL A 130 0.78 -7.42 -21.13
N ARG A 131 0.22 -8.29 -21.97
CA ARG A 131 -0.49 -9.50 -21.52
C ARG A 131 0.41 -10.43 -20.72
N GLU A 132 1.65 -10.64 -21.15
CA GLU A 132 2.61 -11.45 -20.42
C GLU A 132 2.94 -10.85 -19.05
N ALA A 133 3.18 -9.53 -19.00
CA ALA A 133 3.43 -8.81 -17.76
C ALA A 133 2.25 -8.91 -16.78
N PHE A 134 1.00 -8.74 -17.25
CA PHE A 134 -0.19 -8.91 -16.42
C PHE A 134 -0.43 -10.37 -15.99
N MET A 135 -0.12 -11.37 -16.84
CA MET A 135 -0.16 -12.77 -16.41
C MET A 135 0.89 -13.08 -15.33
N LYS A 136 2.08 -12.46 -15.41
CA LYS A 136 3.11 -12.54 -14.36
C LYS A 136 2.62 -11.86 -13.08
N LEU A 137 2.01 -10.68 -13.18
CA LEU A 137 1.42 -9.98 -12.06
C LEU A 137 0.32 -10.82 -11.39
N ALA A 138 -0.62 -11.38 -12.15
CA ALA A 138 -1.67 -12.25 -11.63
C ALA A 138 -1.10 -13.46 -10.88
N ARG A 139 -0.13 -14.17 -11.47
CA ARG A 139 0.56 -15.28 -10.79
C ARG A 139 1.29 -14.82 -9.52
N THR A 140 1.83 -13.60 -9.53
CA THR A 140 2.46 -13.03 -8.34
C THR A 140 1.43 -12.80 -7.26
N MET A 141 0.30 -12.15 -7.58
CA MET A 141 -0.82 -11.93 -6.67
C MET A 141 -1.37 -13.23 -6.08
N ASP A 142 -1.47 -14.30 -6.88
CA ASP A 142 -1.89 -15.63 -6.40
C ASP A 142 -0.86 -16.28 -5.46
N SER A 143 0.42 -15.93 -5.60
CA SER A 143 1.52 -16.54 -4.83
C SER A 143 1.83 -15.84 -3.50
N VAL A 144 1.41 -14.58 -3.37
CA VAL A 144 1.63 -13.77 -2.18
C VAL A 144 0.45 -13.92 -1.23
N SER A 145 0.73 -13.99 0.07
CA SER A 145 -0.30 -14.08 1.10
C SER A 145 -0.43 -12.74 1.78
N PHE A 146 -1.09 -11.81 1.10
CA PHE A 146 -1.58 -10.61 1.77
C PHE A 146 -2.59 -11.03 2.82
N LEU A 147 -2.36 -10.54 4.05
CA LEU A 147 -3.24 -10.59 5.20
C LEU A 147 -4.06 -11.89 5.28
#